data_AF-A0AAJ1ESS1-F1
#
_entry.id   AF-A0AAJ1ESS1-F1
#
_cell.length_a   1.000
_cell.length_b   1.000
_cell.length_c   1.000
_cell.angle_alpha   90.00
_cell.angle_beta   90.00
_cell.angle_gamma   90.00
#
_symmetry.space_group_name_H-M   'P 1'
#
loop_
_entity.id
_entity.type
_entity.pdbx_description
1 polymer ?
#
loop_
_entity_poly.entity_id
_entity_poly.type
_entity_poly.pdbx_seq_one_letter_code
_entity_poly.pdbx_strand_id
1 'polypeptide(L)'
;MFGLGMPELLVIFLIALLIFGAAKLPQIGSSLGTAIREFKKTVEKPPQETTPEPPDEILCSQCRQPLQEDWTACPHCGVKREA
;
A
#
# COMPACT_ATOMS: atom_id res chain seq x y z
N MET A 1 9.29 -40.40 2.55
CA MET A 1 8.17 -41.09 1.88
C MET A 1 7.06 -40.06 1.73
N PHE A 2 6.51 -39.88 0.52
CA PHE A 2 5.74 -38.69 0.07
C PHE A 2 6.58 -37.43 -0.13
N GLY A 3 7.47 -37.47 -1.12
CA GLY A 3 7.91 -36.24 -1.76
C GLY A 3 6.78 -35.75 -2.65
N LEU A 4 5.88 -34.94 -2.11
CA LEU A 4 4.94 -34.17 -2.93
C LEU A 4 5.78 -33.20 -3.75
N GLY A 5 6.10 -33.62 -4.97
CA GLY A 5 6.81 -32.78 -5.91
C GLY A 5 5.87 -31.72 -6.47
N MET A 6 6.49 -30.76 -7.14
CA MET A 6 5.76 -29.80 -7.96
C MET A 6 4.80 -30.44 -8.97
N PRO A 7 5.09 -31.58 -9.64
CA PRO A 7 4.14 -32.19 -10.57
C PRO A 7 2.87 -32.71 -9.88
N GLU A 8 2.96 -33.39 -8.73
CA GLU A 8 1.78 -33.87 -8.00
C GLU A 8 0.89 -32.70 -7.53
N LEU A 9 1.52 -31.61 -7.05
CA LEU A 9 0.82 -30.40 -6.63
C LEU A 9 0.08 -29.72 -7.80
N LEU A 10 0.69 -29.71 -8.99
CA LEU A 10 0.09 -29.19 -10.21
C LEU A 10 -1.14 -29.99 -10.65
N VAL A 11 -1.08 -31.33 -10.58
CA VAL A 11 -2.21 -32.20 -10.92
C VAL A 11 -3.38 -31.96 -9.97
N ILE A 12 -3.13 -31.89 -8.67
CA ILE A 12 -4.17 -31.59 -7.66
C ILE A 12 -4.77 -30.21 -7.90
N PHE A 13 -3.93 -29.22 -8.19
CA PHE A 13 -4.37 -27.86 -8.50
C PHE A 13 -5.24 -27.81 -9.77
N LEU A 14 -4.90 -28.59 -10.80
CA LEU A 14 -5.70 -28.70 -12.02
C LEU A 14 -7.09 -29.29 -11.73
N ILE A 15 -7.17 -30.33 -10.89
CA ILE A 15 -8.44 -30.93 -10.48
C ILE A 15 -9.27 -29.94 -9.66
N ALA A 16 -8.64 -29.25 -8.69
CA ALA A 16 -9.30 -28.21 -7.91
C ALA A 16 -9.84 -27.09 -8.81
N LEU A 17 -9.09 -26.72 -9.85
CA LEU A 17 -9.49 -25.75 -10.87
C LEU A 17 -10.70 -26.21 -11.69
N LEU A 18 -10.84 -27.50 -11.99
CA LEU A 18 -12.01 -28.02 -12.67
C LEU A 18 -13.26 -27.98 -11.78
N ILE A 19 -13.10 -28.24 -10.48
CA ILE A 19 -14.21 -28.23 -9.51
C ILE A 19 -14.65 -26.81 -9.17
N PHE A 20 -13.70 -25.95 -8.79
CA PHE A 20 -13.97 -24.58 -8.37
C PHE A 20 -14.07 -23.59 -9.54
N GLY A 21 -13.49 -23.92 -10.69
CA GLY A 21 -13.36 -23.03 -11.84
C GLY A 21 -12.17 -22.07 -11.71
N ALA A 22 -11.49 -21.80 -12.83
CA ALA A 22 -10.35 -20.86 -12.88
C ALA A 22 -10.72 -19.42 -12.50
N ALA A 23 -11.98 -19.03 -12.67
CA ALA A 23 -12.46 -17.70 -12.29
C ALA A 23 -12.54 -17.48 -10.77
N LYS A 24 -12.64 -18.54 -9.96
CA LYS A 24 -12.77 -18.42 -8.49
C LYS A 24 -11.43 -18.24 -7.78
N LEU A 25 -10.33 -18.74 -8.35
CA LEU A 25 -8.99 -18.54 -7.80
C LEU A 25 -8.57 -17.07 -7.62
N PRO A 26 -8.68 -16.19 -8.64
CA PRO A 26 -8.27 -14.79 -8.49
C PRO A 26 -9.18 -14.04 -7.52
N GLN A 27 -10.46 -14.40 -7.43
CA GLN A 27 -11.41 -13.79 -6.50
C GLN A 27 -11.00 -14.08 -5.05
N ILE A 28 -10.68 -15.35 -4.75
CA ILE A 28 -10.20 -15.77 -3.43
C ILE A 28 -8.80 -15.17 -3.16
N GLY A 29 -7.88 -15.25 -4.11
CA GLY A 29 -6.51 -14.73 -3.98
C GLY A 29 -6.45 -13.22 -3.77
N SER A 30 -7.33 -12.44 -4.40
CA SER A 30 -7.43 -10.99 -4.18
C SER A 30 -7.86 -10.66 -2.75
N SER A 31 -8.87 -11.37 -2.22
CA SER A 31 -9.34 -11.16 -0.84
C SER A 31 -8.28 -11.54 0.20
N LEU A 32 -7.62 -12.69 0.03
CA LEU A 32 -6.53 -13.15 0.89
C LEU A 32 -5.30 -12.24 0.77
N GLY A 33 -4.96 -11.80 -0.45
CA GLY A 33 -3.82 -10.92 -0.70
C GLY A 33 -3.98 -9.58 0.00
N THR A 34 -5.17 -8.99 -0.02
CA THR A 34 -5.47 -7.76 0.71
C THR A 34 -5.36 -7.98 2.22
N ALA A 35 -5.95 -9.06 2.74
CA ALA A 35 -5.87 -9.40 4.17
C ALA A 35 -4.41 -9.60 4.64
N ILE A 36 -3.61 -10.35 3.88
CA ILE A 36 -2.18 -10.57 4.17
C ILE A 36 -1.41 -9.25 4.11
N ARG A 37 -1.72 -8.37 3.14
CA ARG A 37 -1.05 -7.07 3.00
C ARG A 37 -1.36 -6.15 4.18
N GLU A 38 -2.61 -6.11 4.66
CA GLU A 38 -2.98 -5.34 5.85
C GLU A 38 -2.41 -5.95 7.14
N PHE A 39 -2.40 -7.28 7.26
CA PHE A 39 -1.75 -7.98 8.35
C PHE A 39 -0.27 -7.65 8.41
N LYS A 40 0.44 -7.73 7.28
CA LYS A 40 1.86 -7.37 7.17
C LYS A 40 2.12 -5.92 7.56
N LYS A 41 1.29 -4.97 7.11
CA LYS A 41 1.39 -3.54 7.50
C LYS A 41 1.27 -3.33 9.01
N THR A 42 0.40 -4.10 9.68
CA THR A 42 0.17 -3.99 11.12
C THR A 42 1.30 -4.65 11.91
N VAL A 43 1.85 -5.75 11.41
CA VAL A 43 2.96 -6.48 12.03
C VAL A 43 4.30 -5.74 11.86
N GLU A 44 4.51 -5.07 10.73
CA GLU A 44 5.76 -4.34 10.45
C GLU A 44 5.78 -2.92 11.04
N LYS A 45 4.62 -2.35 11.39
CA LYS A 45 4.56 -1.04 12.06
C LYS A 45 4.72 -1.22 13.59
N PRO A 46 5.75 -0.63 14.23
CA PRO A 46 5.74 -0.47 15.68
C PRO A 46 4.52 0.37 16.10
N PRO A 47 4.05 0.29 17.35
CA PRO A 47 2.81 0.94 17.82
C PRO A 47 2.93 2.46 17.88
N GLN A 48 3.11 3.12 16.75
CA GLN A 48 2.91 4.55 16.54
C GLN A 48 2.35 4.75 15.13
N GLU A 49 1.21 5.43 15.10
CA GLU A 49 0.62 6.13 13.95
C GLU A 49 -0.17 5.29 12.93
N THR A 50 -1.44 5.11 13.30
CA THR A 50 -2.55 5.22 12.33
C THR A 50 -2.73 6.70 12.00
N THR A 51 -1.90 7.25 11.13
CA THR A 51 -2.19 8.52 10.45
C THR A 51 -2.32 8.22 8.96
N PRO A 52 -3.46 8.54 8.34
CA PRO A 52 -3.49 8.77 6.90
C PRO A 52 -2.75 10.07 6.62
N GLU A 53 -1.48 10.00 6.24
CA GLU A 53 -0.80 11.06 5.49
C GLU A 53 -0.70 10.53 4.04
N PRO A 54 -1.23 11.26 3.04
CA PRO A 54 -0.99 12.69 2.85
C PRO A 54 -2.28 13.52 2.60
N PRO A 55 -2.31 14.77 3.08
CA PRO A 55 -2.51 15.87 2.14
C PRO A 55 -1.55 17.04 2.42
N ASP A 56 -0.86 17.45 1.34
CA ASP A 56 -0.41 18.81 1.08
C ASP A 56 0.81 19.33 1.86
N GLU A 57 2.00 18.98 1.35
CA GLU A 57 3.15 19.88 1.42
C GLU A 57 2.73 21.24 0.82
N ILE A 58 2.45 22.25 1.67
CA ILE A 58 2.11 23.60 1.21
C ILE A 58 3.36 24.18 0.53
N LEU A 59 3.38 24.12 -0.80
CA LEU A 59 4.48 24.60 -1.63
C LEU A 59 4.28 26.09 -1.93
N CYS A 60 5.30 26.90 -1.69
CA CYS A 60 5.27 28.29 -2.14
C CYS A 60 5.18 28.33 -3.68
N SER A 61 4.20 29.04 -4.24
CA SER A 61 3.99 29.12 -5.70
C SER A 61 5.18 29.67 -6.48
N GLN A 62 6.00 30.52 -5.85
CA GLN A 62 7.15 31.18 -6.48
C GLN A 62 8.41 30.31 -6.51
N CYS A 63 8.69 29.53 -5.46
CA CYS A 63 9.94 28.77 -5.30
C CYS A 63 9.75 27.26 -5.12
N ARG A 64 8.50 26.76 -5.04
CA ARG A 64 8.13 25.34 -4.84
C ARG A 64 8.89 24.64 -3.71
N GLN A 65 9.15 25.36 -2.63
CA GLN A 65 9.73 24.77 -1.42
C GLN A 65 8.65 24.47 -0.39
N PRO A 66 8.83 23.40 0.41
CA PRO A 66 7.91 23.06 1.51
C PRO A 66 7.93 24.15 2.55
N LEU A 67 6.76 24.72 2.83
CA LEU A 67 6.61 25.80 3.78
C LEU A 67 5.83 25.30 5.00
N GLN A 68 6.44 25.38 6.18
CA GLN A 68 5.76 25.06 7.44
C GLN A 68 4.63 26.07 7.70
N GLU A 69 3.52 25.59 8.25
CA GLU A 69 2.22 26.25 8.27
C GLU A 69 2.20 27.61 9.02
N ASP A 70 3.19 27.88 9.88
CA ASP A 70 3.27 29.04 10.77
C ASP A 70 4.01 30.27 10.18
N TRP A 71 4.58 30.17 8.97
CA TRP A 71 5.45 31.22 8.42
C TRP A 71 4.66 32.23 7.57
N THR A 72 4.55 33.48 8.04
CA THR A 72 3.93 34.62 7.33
C THR A 72 4.72 35.06 6.08
N ALA A 73 6.01 34.69 5.99
CA ALA A 73 6.90 34.97 4.86
C ALA A 73 7.82 33.78 4.56
N CYS A 74 8.07 33.51 3.28
CA CYS A 74 8.98 32.44 2.87
C CYS A 74 10.46 32.86 3.10
N PRO A 75 11.30 32.06 3.80
CA PRO A 75 12.69 32.41 4.10
C PRO A 75 13.63 32.41 2.89
N HIS A 76 13.22 31.78 1.79
CA HIS A 76 14.06 31.62 0.60
C HIS A 76 13.77 32.64 -0.51
N CYS A 77 12.54 33.18 -0.57
CA CYS A 77 12.14 34.17 -1.57
C CYS A 77 11.59 35.48 -0.99
N GLY A 78 11.28 35.54 0.31
CA GLY A 78 10.80 36.74 1.01
C GLY A 78 9.37 37.17 0.66
N VAL A 79 8.66 36.43 -0.20
CA VAL A 79 7.27 36.71 -0.58
C VAL A 79 6.35 36.38 0.60
N LYS A 80 5.43 37.30 0.93
CA LYS A 80 4.38 37.07 1.92
C LYS A 80 3.32 36.16 1.32
N ARG A 81 2.87 35.15 2.07
CA ARG A 81 1.70 34.36 1.64
C ARG A 81 0.48 35.27 1.58
N GLU A 82 -0.02 35.49 0.37
CA GLU A 82 -1.36 36.03 0.13
C GLU A 82 -2.31 34.87 0.46
N ALA A 83 -3.14 35.05 1.49
CA ALA A 83 -4.06 34.04 1.99
C ALA A 83 -5.06 33.58 0.93
#